data_AF-A0A286A7A8-F1
#
_entry.id   AF-A0A286A7A8-F1
#
_cell.length_a   1.000
_cell.length_b   1.000
_cell.length_c   1.000
_cell.angle_alpha   90.00
_cell.angle_beta   90.00
_cell.angle_gamma   90.00
#
_symmetry.space_group_name_H-M   'P 1'
#
loop_
_entity.id
_entity.type
_entity.pdbx_description
1 polymer ?
#
loop_
_entity_poly.entity_id
_entity_poly.type
_entity_poly.pdbx_seq_one_letter_code
_entity_poly.pdbx_strand_id
1 'polypeptide(L)'
;MKENLTPDGVAAKIAAIYAMTTHNRLAEAAAVENSFKTWISDNFNLDANQTTYLSGIGSAAASNFGYNCGIAFRNMLQIALIIPTPRTPPTKWLKMTNNILIATDDNGAYEATGSLTFAYEYR
;
A
#
# COMPACT_ATOMS: atom_id res chain seq x y z
N MET A 1 15.00 -3.27 10.22
CA MET A 1 14.37 -2.32 11.17
C MET A 1 13.07 -1.86 10.53
N LYS A 2 12.02 -1.57 11.31
CA LYS A 2 10.77 -1.00 10.74
C LYS A 2 10.97 0.49 10.49
N GLU A 3 10.41 0.98 9.39
CA GLU A 3 10.34 2.42 9.07
C GLU A 3 9.12 3.05 9.75
N ASN A 4 9.12 4.37 9.94
CA ASN A 4 7.89 5.07 10.37
C ASN A 4 6.89 5.14 9.20
N LEU A 5 5.58 5.09 9.48
CA LEU A 5 4.56 5.25 8.43
C LEU A 5 4.46 6.72 7.96
N THR A 6 5.41 7.12 7.11
CA THR A 6 5.54 8.43 6.47
C THR A 6 5.75 8.25 4.96
N PRO A 7 5.65 9.31 4.13
CA PRO A 7 5.97 9.21 2.71
C PRO A 7 7.35 8.58 2.46
N ASP A 8 8.38 9.06 3.16
CA ASP A 8 9.75 8.56 3.02
C ASP A 8 9.89 7.13 3.54
N GLY A 9 9.27 6.79 4.66
CA GLY A 9 9.30 5.43 5.20
C GLY A 9 8.60 4.42 4.28
N VAL A 10 7.48 4.81 3.65
CA VAL A 10 6.83 3.99 2.63
C VAL A 10 7.74 3.82 1.42
N ALA A 11 8.33 4.90 0.89
CA ALA A 11 9.25 4.82 -0.24
C ALA A 11 10.45 3.90 0.05
N ALA A 12 11.05 4.02 1.23
CA ALA A 12 12.14 3.15 1.68
C ALA A 12 11.71 1.68 1.80
N LYS A 13 10.52 1.41 2.35
CA LYS A 13 10.00 0.04 2.47
C LYS A 13 9.75 -0.59 1.10
N ILE A 14 9.18 0.16 0.15
CA ILE A 14 8.94 -0.33 -1.22
C ILE A 14 10.27 -0.63 -1.91
N ALA A 15 11.26 0.27 -1.81
CA ALA A 15 12.59 0.04 -2.35
C ALA A 15 13.24 -1.23 -1.76
N ALA A 16 13.07 -1.47 -0.45
CA ALA A 16 13.58 -2.66 0.21
C ALA A 16 12.91 -3.95 -0.32
N ILE A 17 11.57 -3.94 -0.50
CA ILE A 17 10.83 -5.08 -1.08
C ILE A 17 11.27 -5.34 -2.52
N TYR A 18 11.52 -4.31 -3.31
CA TYR A 18 11.89 -4.45 -4.72
C TYR A 18 13.34 -4.87 -4.94
N ALA A 19 14.19 -4.70 -3.92
CA ALA A 19 15.53 -5.26 -3.87
C ALA A 19 15.56 -6.75 -3.47
N MET A 20 14.44 -7.33 -3.01
CA MET A 20 14.37 -8.73 -2.63
C MET A 20 14.40 -9.68 -3.85
N THR A 21 14.69 -10.95 -3.58
CA THR A 21 14.48 -12.01 -4.57
C THR A 21 13.01 -12.09 -4.97
N THR A 22 12.74 -12.64 -6.16
CA THR A 22 11.36 -12.81 -6.63
C THR A 22 10.53 -13.61 -5.62
N HIS A 23 11.05 -14.71 -5.08
CA HIS A 23 10.34 -15.52 -4.07
C HIS A 23 9.90 -14.68 -2.86
N ASN A 24 10.81 -13.91 -2.26
CA ASN A 24 10.51 -13.12 -1.07
C ASN A 24 9.55 -11.96 -1.39
N ARG A 25 9.69 -11.31 -2.55
CA ARG A 25 8.76 -10.27 -2.99
C ARG A 25 7.34 -10.82 -3.20
N LEU A 26 7.21 -12.03 -3.75
CA LEU A 26 5.92 -12.69 -3.91
C LEU A 26 5.31 -13.10 -2.55
N ALA A 27 6.13 -13.45 -1.56
CA ALA A 27 5.67 -13.68 -0.20
C ALA A 27 5.12 -12.40 0.45
N GLU A 28 5.80 -11.25 0.28
CA GLU A 28 5.29 -9.94 0.72
C GLU A 28 3.99 -9.58 0.02
N ALA A 29 3.87 -9.86 -1.30
CA ALA A 29 2.63 -9.66 -2.05
C ALA A 29 1.47 -10.48 -1.47
N ALA A 30 1.69 -11.77 -1.19
CA ALA A 30 0.66 -12.61 -0.59
C ALA A 30 0.30 -12.16 0.84
N ALA A 31 1.30 -11.73 1.63
CA ALA A 31 1.09 -11.28 2.99
C ALA A 31 0.22 -10.01 3.07
N VAL A 32 0.49 -9.00 2.21
CA VAL A 32 -0.29 -7.75 2.18
C VAL A 32 -1.71 -7.97 1.65
N GLU A 33 -1.90 -8.90 0.72
CA GLU A 33 -3.23 -9.28 0.22
C GLU A 33 -4.09 -9.97 1.27
N ASN A 34 -3.50 -10.90 2.02
CA ASN A 34 -4.21 -11.67 3.03
C ASN A 34 -4.65 -10.80 4.21
N SER A 35 -3.80 -9.87 4.63
CA SER A 35 -4.17 -8.91 5.68
C SER A 35 -3.40 -7.60 5.55
N PHE A 36 -3.98 -6.63 4.85
CA PHE A 36 -3.42 -5.30 4.70
C PHE A 36 -3.11 -4.64 6.05
N LYS A 37 -4.05 -4.69 7.01
CA LYS A 37 -3.87 -4.04 8.32
C LYS A 37 -2.72 -4.65 9.10
N THR A 38 -2.66 -5.99 9.16
CA THR A 38 -1.57 -6.71 9.84
C THR A 38 -0.24 -6.42 9.14
N TRP A 39 -0.21 -6.45 7.81
CA TRP A 39 1.00 -6.17 7.06
C TRP A 39 1.52 -4.76 7.35
N ILE A 40 0.66 -3.74 7.40
CA ILE A 40 1.07 -2.37 7.76
C ILE A 40 1.64 -2.33 9.18
N SER A 41 0.98 -2.92 10.19
CA SER A 41 1.48 -2.91 11.56
C SER A 41 2.79 -3.70 11.73
N ASP A 42 2.97 -4.76 10.94
CA ASP A 42 4.16 -5.60 10.99
C ASP A 42 5.36 -4.96 10.29
N ASN A 43 5.12 -4.04 9.36
CA ASN A 43 6.18 -3.45 8.54
C ASN A 43 6.54 -2.00 8.88
N PHE A 44 5.68 -1.29 9.60
CA PHE A 44 5.90 0.10 10.00
C PHE A 44 5.81 0.28 11.52
N ASN A 45 6.55 1.26 12.05
CA ASN A 45 6.28 1.82 13.36
C ASN A 45 5.09 2.77 13.24
N LEU A 46 4.07 2.52 14.07
CA LEU A 46 2.84 3.30 14.11
C LEU A 46 2.75 4.04 15.44
N ASP A 47 2.40 5.32 15.40
CA ASP A 47 1.96 6.01 16.61
C ASP A 47 0.55 5.55 17.04
N ALA A 48 0.09 6.01 18.21
CA ALA A 48 -1.22 5.62 18.73
C ALA A 48 -2.39 6.05 17.82
N ASN A 49 -2.28 7.19 17.14
CA ASN A 49 -3.30 7.70 16.24
C ASN A 49 -3.34 6.90 14.94
N GLN A 50 -2.19 6.54 14.38
CA GLN A 50 -2.04 5.69 13.20
C GLN A 50 -2.56 4.28 13.47
N THR A 51 -2.26 3.73 14.65
CA THR A 51 -2.77 2.42 15.08
C THR A 51 -4.30 2.43 15.16
N THR A 52 -4.87 3.44 15.84
CA THR A 52 -6.32 3.61 15.96
C THR A 52 -6.95 3.77 14.57
N TYR A 53 -6.38 4.61 13.72
CA TYR A 53 -6.85 4.83 12.36
C TYR A 53 -6.87 3.54 11.53
N LEU A 54 -5.75 2.80 11.53
CA LEU A 54 -5.61 1.53 10.80
C LEU A 54 -6.64 0.49 11.27
N SER A 55 -6.87 0.41 12.59
CA SER A 55 -7.87 -0.48 13.16
C SER A 55 -9.29 -0.16 12.67
N GLY A 56 -9.59 1.14 12.52
CA GLY A 56 -10.89 1.66 12.09
C GLY A 56 -11.19 1.56 10.59
N ILE A 57 -10.21 1.24 9.73
CA ILE A 57 -10.46 1.06 8.28
C ILE A 57 -11.46 -0.10 8.08
N GLY A 58 -12.55 0.11 7.32
CA GLY A 58 -13.51 -0.96 7.04
C GLY A 58 -12.88 -2.15 6.31
N SER A 59 -13.38 -3.37 6.56
CA SER A 59 -12.83 -4.61 5.98
C SER A 59 -12.79 -4.57 4.45
N ALA A 60 -13.86 -4.13 3.80
CA ALA A 60 -13.92 -4.01 2.35
C ALA A 60 -12.82 -3.10 1.77
N ALA A 61 -12.58 -1.95 2.41
CA ALA A 61 -11.52 -1.03 1.99
C ALA A 61 -10.13 -1.65 2.22
N ALA A 62 -9.90 -2.26 3.39
CA ALA A 62 -8.63 -2.91 3.71
C ALA A 62 -8.31 -4.06 2.75
N SER A 63 -9.28 -4.91 2.40
CA SER A 63 -9.11 -5.98 1.42
C SER A 63 -8.78 -5.43 0.04
N ASN A 64 -9.45 -4.36 -0.41
CA ASN A 64 -9.15 -3.73 -1.69
C ASN A 64 -7.75 -3.10 -1.70
N PHE A 65 -7.31 -2.47 -0.60
CA PHE A 65 -5.97 -1.92 -0.48
C PHE A 65 -4.91 -3.03 -0.53
N GLY A 66 -5.12 -4.13 0.20
CA GLY A 66 -4.24 -5.29 0.18
C GLY A 66 -4.08 -5.89 -1.22
N TYR A 67 -5.21 -6.13 -1.90
CA TYR A 67 -5.23 -6.65 -3.27
C TYR A 67 -4.38 -5.82 -4.25
N ASN A 68 -4.57 -4.49 -4.26
CA ASN A 68 -3.83 -3.62 -5.18
C ASN A 68 -2.35 -3.47 -4.81
N CYS A 69 -2.01 -3.47 -3.51
CA CYS A 69 -0.61 -3.56 -3.08
C CYS A 69 0.04 -4.86 -3.55
N GLY A 70 -0.67 -5.99 -3.48
CA GLY A 70 -0.18 -7.27 -3.97
C GLY A 70 0.13 -7.26 -5.46
N ILE A 71 -0.77 -6.72 -6.29
CA ILE A 71 -0.50 -6.52 -7.73
C ILE A 71 0.75 -5.67 -7.93
N ALA A 72 0.85 -4.54 -7.22
CA ALA A 72 2.00 -3.66 -7.33
C ALA A 72 3.31 -4.37 -6.96
N PHE A 73 3.33 -5.17 -5.88
CA PHE A 73 4.53 -5.89 -5.46
C PHE A 73 4.95 -6.96 -6.46
N ARG A 74 4.01 -7.73 -7.04
CA ARG A 74 4.36 -8.75 -8.05
C ARG A 74 5.03 -8.14 -9.28
N ASN A 75 4.51 -7.00 -9.72
CA ASN A 75 4.91 -6.32 -10.96
C ASN A 75 5.87 -5.14 -10.74
N MET A 76 6.34 -4.95 -9.51
CA MET A 76 7.26 -3.87 -9.12
C MET A 76 6.75 -2.46 -9.47
N LEU A 77 5.44 -2.23 -9.35
CA LEU A 77 4.81 -0.94 -9.68
C LEU A 77 5.08 0.11 -8.62
N GLN A 78 5.05 1.38 -9.01
CA GLN A 78 5.24 2.46 -8.06
C GLN A 78 4.11 2.51 -7.03
N ILE A 79 4.47 2.66 -5.75
CA ILE A 79 3.54 2.94 -4.65
C ILE A 79 4.01 4.19 -3.91
N ALA A 80 3.11 5.14 -3.67
CA ALA A 80 3.41 6.36 -2.92
C ALA A 80 2.39 6.62 -1.80
N LEU A 81 2.84 7.24 -0.72
CA LEU A 81 1.99 7.81 0.33
C LEU A 81 2.13 9.34 0.33
N ILE A 82 1.00 10.03 0.29
CA ILE A 82 0.92 11.50 0.34
C ILE A 82 0.21 11.89 1.64
N ILE A 83 0.86 12.73 2.44
CA ILE A 83 0.29 13.31 3.66
C ILE A 83 0.27 14.84 3.47
N PRO A 84 -0.88 15.45 3.14
CA PRO A 84 -0.97 16.90 3.04
C PRO A 84 -1.05 17.55 4.43
N THR A 85 -0.87 18.87 4.45
CA THR A 85 -1.10 19.68 5.65
C THR A 85 -2.55 19.53 6.13
N PRO A 86 -2.79 19.27 7.43
CA PRO A 86 -4.14 19.19 7.98
C PRO A 86 -4.97 20.46 7.76
N ARG A 87 -6.25 20.30 7.41
CA ARG A 87 -7.25 21.40 7.40
C ARG A 87 -7.97 21.46 8.75
N THR A 88 -8.52 22.61 9.14
CA THR A 88 -9.29 22.75 10.39
C THR A 88 -10.76 23.12 10.11
N PRO A 89 -11.76 22.38 10.66
CA PRO A 89 -11.65 21.08 11.32
C PRO A 89 -11.48 19.95 10.27
N PRO A 90 -10.67 18.90 10.54
CA PRO A 90 -10.50 17.82 9.58
C PRO A 90 -11.28 16.55 9.95
N THR A 91 -12.07 16.01 9.02
CA THR A 91 -12.30 14.56 8.96
C THR A 91 -11.23 13.93 8.09
N LYS A 92 -10.42 13.02 8.65
CA LYS A 92 -9.30 12.37 7.95
C LYS A 92 -9.77 11.14 7.18
N TRP A 93 -9.57 11.13 5.87
CA TRP A 93 -9.85 10.02 4.97
C TRP A 93 -8.56 9.50 4.34
N LEU A 94 -8.44 8.20 4.15
CA LEU A 94 -7.36 7.59 3.37
C LEU A 94 -7.96 7.18 2.04
N LYS A 95 -7.51 7.85 0.98
CA LYS A 95 -7.91 7.58 -0.38
C LYS A 95 -6.81 6.80 -1.08
N MET A 96 -7.21 5.77 -1.80
CA MET A 96 -6.35 5.09 -2.75
C MET A 96 -6.75 5.54 -4.16
N THR A 97 -5.81 6.10 -4.91
CA THR A 97 -5.93 6.31 -6.35
C THR A 97 -5.18 5.18 -7.04
N ASN A 98 -5.91 4.38 -7.81
CA ASN A 98 -5.37 3.24 -8.53
C ASN A 98 -5.27 3.57 -10.02
N ASN A 99 -4.05 3.66 -10.54
CA ASN A 99 -3.75 3.84 -11.97
C ASN A 99 -3.11 2.57 -12.55
N ILE A 100 -3.28 1.41 -11.89
CA ILE A 100 -2.78 0.14 -12.40
C ILE A 100 -3.62 -0.26 -13.61
N LEU A 101 -2.94 -0.55 -14.71
CA LEU A 101 -3.52 -1.07 -15.93
C LEU A 101 -3.12 -2.53 -16.06
N ILE A 102 -4.08 -3.40 -16.36
CA ILE A 102 -3.86 -4.83 -16.58
C ILE A 102 -4.16 -5.13 -18.05
N ALA A 103 -3.23 -5.82 -18.70
CA ALA A 103 -3.38 -6.33 -20.06
C ALA A 103 -3.09 -7.84 -20.10
N THR A 104 -3.76 -8.52 -21.03
CA THR A 104 -3.52 -9.95 -21.31
C THR A 104 -3.66 -10.20 -22.81
N ASP A 105 -2.93 -11.18 -23.33
CA ASP A 105 -3.16 -11.72 -24.66
C ASP A 105 -3.94 -13.05 -24.59
N ASP A 106 -4.20 -13.66 -25.75
CA ASP A 106 -4.87 -14.96 -25.88
C ASP A 106 -3.94 -16.16 -25.61
N ASN A 107 -2.66 -15.92 -25.32
CA ASN A 107 -1.67 -16.93 -24.93
C ASN A 107 -1.44 -16.96 -23.40
N GLY A 108 -2.18 -16.15 -22.64
CA GLY A 108 -2.06 -16.07 -21.19
C GLY A 108 -0.89 -15.21 -20.70
N ALA A 109 -0.30 -14.38 -21.58
CA ALA A 109 0.61 -13.34 -21.14
C ALA A 109 -0.14 -12.37 -20.22
N TYR A 110 0.46 -11.99 -19.10
CA TYR A 110 -0.10 -11.05 -18.15
C TYR A 110 0.88 -9.90 -17.95
N GLU A 111 0.40 -8.67 -18.09
CA GLU A 111 1.17 -7.47 -17.81
C GLU A 111 0.36 -6.53 -16.92
N ALA A 112 1.01 -6.01 -15.88
CA ALA A 112 0.48 -4.89 -15.12
C ALA A 112 1.47 -3.72 -15.18
N THR A 113 0.97 -2.52 -15.45
CA THR A 113 1.75 -1.27 -15.48
C THR A 113 1.04 -0.18 -14.67
N GLY A 114 1.69 0.97 -14.50
CA GLY A 114 1.11 2.13 -13.82
C GLY A 114 1.57 2.27 -12.38
N SER A 115 0.68 2.75 -11.50
CA SER A 115 1.02 3.11 -10.12
C SER A 115 -0.17 3.12 -9.16
N LEU A 116 0.17 3.10 -7.86
CA LEU A 116 -0.78 3.19 -6.76
C LEU A 116 -0.40 4.36 -5.85
N THR A 117 -1.37 5.21 -5.51
CA THR A 117 -1.14 6.33 -4.57
C THR A 117 -2.12 6.25 -3.43
N PHE A 118 -1.61 6.23 -2.20
CA PHE A 118 -2.37 6.47 -0.99
C PHE A 118 -2.23 7.94 -0.60
N ALA A 119 -3.34 8.63 -0.33
CA ALA A 119 -3.33 10.02 0.10
C ALA A 119 -4.27 10.22 1.29
N TYR A 120 -3.81 10.92 2.32
CA TYR A 120 -4.75 11.45 3.31
C TYR A 120 -5.47 12.66 2.73
N GLU A 121 -6.80 12.67 2.79
CA GLU A 121 -7.64 13.82 2.46
C GLU A 121 -8.33 14.32 3.74
N TYR A 122 -8.46 15.63 3.86
CA TYR A 122 -9.20 16.27 4.96
C TYR A 122 -10.48 16.90 4.40
N ARG A 123 -11.62 16.48 4.93
CA ARG A 123 -12.96 16.94 4.54
C ARG A 123 -13.65 17.63 5.69
#